data_AF-A0A6J1TBR4-F1
#
_entry.id   AF-A0A6J1TBR4-F1
#
_cell.length_a   1.000
_cell.length_b   1.000
_cell.length_c   1.000
_cell.angle_alpha   90.00
_cell.angle_beta   90.00
_cell.angle_gamma   90.00
#
_symmetry.space_group_name_H-M   'P 1'
#
loop_
_entity.id
_entity.type
_entity.pdbx_description
1 polymer ?
#
loop_
_entity_poly.entity_id
_entity_poly.type
_entity_poly.pdbx_seq_one_letter_code
_entity_poly.pdbx_strand_id
1 'polypeptide(L)'
;MLYTTVDAAMVLSQVKRQNDTCFLDVLHNISCGTLSEADYNILKQRFTTSVSEEERKSFKDAIRLYPTRAEVDEHNKNCLVALKHPTTGNPMPISRIPAQHNSAQARDGTENEAGGLRNTLYLAKGARIMLRANLWTEKGLVNGSMGEVVDILYAQDRSPPDDAPVAIICKFDCYQGLYLDDLTKTVVITPITKQWKSKNGQDCIRQQFPTSLCYACSIHKSQGLTLDKANVNIGTLKEMSPGLTYTAVTS
;
A
#
# COMPACT_ATOMS: atom_id res chain seq x y z
N MET A 1 29.80 -15.42 13.44
CA MET A 1 29.03 -16.12 14.49
C MET A 1 27.57 -16.08 14.09
N LEU A 2 27.02 -17.22 13.66
CA LEU A 2 25.57 -17.36 13.48
C LEU A 2 24.97 -17.63 14.87
N TYR A 3 23.96 -16.87 15.27
CA TYR A 3 23.20 -17.12 16.49
C TYR A 3 22.43 -18.44 16.33
N THR A 4 22.88 -19.49 17.01
CA THR A 4 22.28 -20.85 16.96
C THR A 4 21.35 -21.14 18.15
N THR A 5 21.19 -20.22 19.10
CA THR A 5 20.29 -20.39 20.24
C THR A 5 19.48 -19.13 20.50
N VAL A 6 18.16 -19.30 20.66
CA VAL A 6 17.27 -18.26 21.17
C VAL A 6 17.16 -18.53 22.67
N ASP A 7 17.88 -17.77 23.48
CA ASP A 7 18.00 -18.03 24.93
C ASP A 7 16.73 -17.63 25.71
N ALA A 8 15.91 -16.73 25.15
CA ALA A 8 14.61 -16.36 25.69
C ALA A 8 13.70 -15.82 24.58
N ALA A 9 12.45 -16.29 24.54
CA ALA A 9 11.40 -15.74 23.70
C ALA A 9 10.33 -15.09 24.58
N MET A 10 10.13 -13.78 24.43
CA MET A 10 9.03 -13.06 25.08
C MET A 10 7.89 -12.92 24.09
N VAL A 11 6.79 -13.63 24.33
CA VAL A 11 5.58 -13.57 23.49
C VAL A 11 4.65 -12.52 24.08
N LEU A 12 4.30 -11.52 23.28
CA LEU A 12 3.29 -10.53 23.64
C LEU A 12 1.90 -11.17 23.49
N SER A 13 1.20 -11.38 24.60
CA SER A 13 -0.13 -12.03 24.63
C SER A 13 -1.30 -11.05 24.48
N GLN A 14 -1.08 -9.75 24.67
CA GLN A 14 -2.15 -8.76 24.66
C GLN A 14 -2.38 -8.22 23.24
N VAL A 15 -3.46 -8.64 22.60
CA VAL A 15 -3.91 -8.08 21.32
C VAL A 15 -4.60 -6.74 21.58
N LYS A 16 -3.97 -5.63 21.15
CA LYS A 16 -4.53 -4.27 21.29
C LYS A 16 -5.36 -3.80 20.08
N ARG A 17 -5.36 -4.57 18.98
CA ARG A 17 -6.00 -4.16 17.72
C ARG A 17 -7.48 -4.54 17.62
N GLN A 18 -7.93 -5.57 18.34
CA GLN A 18 -9.26 -6.16 18.19
C GLN A 18 -9.82 -6.45 19.59
N ASN A 19 -11.07 -6.01 19.84
CA ASN A 19 -11.76 -6.20 21.12
C ASN A 19 -12.78 -7.36 21.08
N ASP A 20 -13.00 -7.96 19.91
CA ASP A 20 -13.95 -9.07 19.74
C ASP A 20 -13.26 -10.39 20.12
N THR A 21 -13.59 -10.91 21.31
CA THR A 21 -13.03 -12.14 21.84
C THR A 21 -13.31 -13.35 20.96
N CYS A 22 -14.48 -13.40 20.31
CA CYS A 22 -14.84 -14.52 19.44
C CYS A 22 -13.96 -14.54 18.18
N PHE A 23 -13.67 -13.37 17.61
CA PHE A 23 -12.76 -13.26 16.48
C PHE A 23 -11.30 -13.55 16.86
N LEU A 24 -10.87 -13.15 18.06
CA LEU A 24 -9.54 -13.47 18.59
C LEU A 24 -9.33 -14.97 18.74
N ASP A 25 -10.34 -15.71 19.19
CA ASP A 25 -10.28 -17.17 19.32
C ASP A 25 -10.14 -17.84 17.95
N VAL A 26 -10.90 -17.37 16.95
CA VAL A 26 -10.78 -17.83 15.55
C VAL A 26 -9.36 -17.57 15.02
N LEU A 27 -8.81 -16.38 15.25
CA LEU A 27 -7.44 -16.03 14.85
C LEU A 27 -6.39 -16.93 15.51
N HIS A 28 -6.53 -17.19 16.81
CA HIS A 28 -5.66 -18.11 17.53
C HIS A 28 -5.72 -19.52 16.93
N ASN A 29 -6.91 -20.05 16.68
CA ASN A 29 -7.10 -21.38 16.10
C ASN A 29 -6.54 -21.48 14.67
N ILE A 30 -6.67 -20.43 13.86
CA ILE A 30 -6.00 -20.33 12.55
C ILE A 30 -4.49 -20.43 12.72
N SER A 31 -3.91 -19.70 13.68
CA SER A 31 -2.45 -19.68 13.90
C SER A 31 -1.88 -21.03 14.35
N CYS A 32 -2.66 -21.81 15.11
CA CYS A 32 -2.29 -23.15 15.58
C CYS A 32 -2.64 -24.26 14.58
N GLY A 33 -3.38 -23.97 13.51
CA GLY A 33 -3.88 -24.96 12.56
C GLY A 33 -5.00 -25.86 13.12
N THR A 34 -5.67 -25.44 14.19
CA THR A 34 -6.71 -26.19 14.91
C THR A 34 -8.11 -25.66 14.63
N LEU A 35 -8.36 -25.25 13.38
CA LEU A 35 -9.61 -24.63 12.92
C LEU A 35 -10.80 -25.59 13.09
N SER A 36 -11.81 -25.17 13.85
CA SER A 36 -13.06 -25.94 14.00
C SER A 36 -14.10 -25.58 12.93
N GLU A 37 -15.14 -26.41 12.80
CA GLU A 37 -16.27 -26.11 11.90
C GLU A 37 -17.04 -24.86 12.35
N ALA A 38 -17.09 -24.58 13.65
CA ALA A 38 -17.67 -23.35 14.20
C ALA A 38 -16.86 -22.11 13.76
N ASP A 39 -15.52 -22.18 13.83
CA ASP A 39 -14.62 -21.11 13.37
C ASP A 39 -14.80 -20.85 11.87
N TYR A 40 -14.89 -21.92 11.07
CA TYR A 40 -15.13 -21.80 9.63
C TYR A 40 -16.48 -21.14 9.33
N ASN A 41 -17.54 -21.48 10.06
CA ASN A 41 -18.85 -20.87 9.87
C ASN A 41 -18.85 -19.37 10.20
N ILE A 42 -18.06 -18.92 11.17
CA ILE A 42 -17.85 -17.49 11.46
C ILE A 42 -17.19 -16.81 10.27
N LEU A 43 -16.10 -17.37 9.73
CA LEU A 43 -15.39 -16.81 8.57
C LEU A 43 -16.28 -16.78 7.31
N LYS A 44 -17.10 -17.82 7.11
CA LYS A 44 -18.01 -17.95 5.97
C LYS A 44 -19.06 -16.84 5.92
N GLN A 45 -19.45 -16.28 7.05
CA GLN A 45 -20.36 -15.11 7.10
C GLN A 45 -19.73 -13.86 6.47
N ARG A 46 -18.39 -13.78 6.44
CA ARG A 46 -17.63 -12.66 5.86
C ARG A 46 -17.26 -12.86 4.39
N PHE A 47 -17.65 -13.97 3.78
CA PHE A 47 -17.43 -14.17 2.35
C PHE A 47 -18.24 -13.17 1.55
N THR A 48 -17.69 -12.66 0.45
CA THR A 48 -18.38 -11.71 -0.42
C THR A 48 -19.76 -12.22 -0.81
N THR A 49 -19.92 -13.52 -1.07
CA THR A 49 -21.20 -14.16 -1.42
C THR A 49 -22.25 -14.13 -0.30
N SER A 50 -21.82 -14.06 0.95
CA SER A 50 -22.68 -14.15 2.15
C SER A 50 -23.12 -12.78 2.69
N VAL A 51 -22.37 -11.72 2.40
CA VAL A 51 -22.67 -10.35 2.86
C VAL A 51 -23.68 -9.65 1.94
N SER A 52 -24.49 -8.74 2.51
CA SER A 52 -25.53 -8.00 1.79
C SER A 52 -24.93 -7.04 0.74
N GLU A 53 -25.74 -6.58 -0.22
CA GLU A 53 -25.26 -5.62 -1.22
C GLU A 53 -24.84 -4.28 -0.61
N GLU A 54 -25.52 -3.84 0.45
CA GLU A 54 -25.21 -2.61 1.20
C GLU A 54 -23.84 -2.75 1.87
N GLU A 55 -23.57 -3.89 2.51
CA GLU A 55 -22.28 -4.15 3.12
C GLU A 55 -21.19 -4.19 2.04
N ARG A 56 -21.38 -4.90 0.92
CA ARG A 56 -20.43 -4.90 -0.21
C ARG A 56 -20.13 -3.49 -0.72
N LYS A 57 -21.13 -2.63 -0.86
CA LYS A 57 -20.95 -1.23 -1.27
C LYS A 57 -20.14 -0.44 -0.25
N SER A 58 -20.31 -0.72 1.04
CA SER A 58 -19.55 -0.06 2.12
C SER A 58 -18.05 -0.41 2.14
N PHE A 59 -17.65 -1.48 1.45
CA PHE A 59 -16.27 -1.92 1.25
C PHE A 59 -15.70 -1.54 -0.13
N LYS A 60 -16.42 -0.75 -0.93
CA LYS A 60 -15.96 -0.35 -2.27
C LYS A 60 -14.61 0.38 -2.24
N ASP A 61 -14.42 1.23 -1.24
CA ASP A 61 -13.22 2.04 -1.05
C ASP A 61 -12.18 1.36 -0.13
N ALA A 62 -12.48 0.15 0.35
CA ALA A 62 -11.57 -0.63 1.17
C ALA A 62 -10.41 -1.17 0.33
N ILE A 63 -9.21 -1.18 0.91
CA ILE A 63 -8.03 -1.73 0.26
C ILE A 63 -8.22 -3.22 -0.02
N ARG A 64 -7.77 -3.68 -1.18
CA ARG A 64 -7.78 -5.09 -1.53
C ARG A 64 -6.45 -5.76 -1.23
N LEU A 65 -6.48 -6.88 -0.52
CA LEU A 65 -5.30 -7.69 -0.24
C LEU A 65 -5.24 -8.85 -1.23
N TYR A 66 -4.09 -8.99 -1.91
CA TYR A 66 -3.84 -10.08 -2.86
C TYR A 66 -2.59 -10.88 -2.48
N PRO A 67 -2.50 -12.16 -2.88
CA PRO A 67 -1.33 -12.97 -2.60
C PRO A 67 -0.13 -12.55 -3.46
N THR A 68 -0.34 -12.17 -4.72
CA THR A 68 0.77 -11.85 -5.65
C THR A 68 0.87 -10.37 -5.97
N ARG A 69 2.10 -9.90 -6.28
CA ARG A 69 2.33 -8.52 -6.74
C ARG A 69 1.69 -8.24 -8.10
N ALA A 70 1.56 -9.25 -8.96
CA ALA A 70 0.96 -9.11 -10.28
C ALA A 70 -0.52 -8.72 -10.19
N GLU A 71 -1.29 -9.41 -9.34
CA GLU A 71 -2.71 -9.09 -9.11
C GLU A 71 -2.88 -7.71 -8.47
N VAL A 72 -1.98 -7.32 -7.55
CA VAL A 72 -1.97 -5.99 -6.96
C VAL A 72 -1.77 -4.91 -8.03
N ASP A 73 -0.76 -5.09 -8.89
CA ASP A 73 -0.44 -4.11 -9.92
C ASP A 73 -1.55 -4.06 -10.99
N GLU A 74 -2.16 -5.19 -11.35
CA GLU A 74 -3.31 -5.25 -12.26
C GLU A 74 -4.54 -4.54 -11.68
N HIS A 75 -4.90 -4.84 -10.43
CA HIS A 75 -6.04 -4.21 -9.77
C HIS A 75 -5.83 -2.69 -9.64
N ASN A 76 -4.64 -2.27 -9.20
CA ASN A 76 -4.30 -0.85 -9.09
C ASN A 76 -4.38 -0.12 -10.43
N LYS A 77 -3.89 -0.75 -11.52
CA LYS A 77 -4.01 -0.19 -12.89
C LYS A 77 -5.47 -0.05 -13.30
N ASN A 78 -6.28 -1.09 -13.11
CA ASN A 78 -7.70 -1.06 -13.48
C ASN A 78 -8.47 0.01 -12.72
N CYS A 79 -8.21 0.17 -11.42
CA CYS A 79 -8.79 1.24 -10.61
C CYS A 79 -8.34 2.63 -11.08
N LEU A 80 -7.06 2.81 -11.40
CA LEU A 80 -6.55 4.09 -11.92
C LEU A 80 -7.19 4.46 -13.26
N VAL A 81 -7.33 3.51 -14.18
CA VAL A 81 -7.97 3.72 -15.49
C VAL A 81 -9.47 3.98 -15.37
N ALA A 82 -10.12 3.38 -14.36
CA ALA A 82 -11.54 3.58 -14.09
C ALA A 82 -11.86 4.90 -13.36
N LEU A 83 -10.84 5.67 -12.92
CA LEU A 83 -11.06 6.97 -12.28
C LEU A 83 -11.74 7.94 -13.25
N LYS A 84 -12.77 8.62 -12.73
CA LYS A 84 -13.53 9.62 -13.46
C LYS A 84 -13.44 10.96 -12.76
N HIS A 85 -13.47 12.03 -13.54
CA HIS A 85 -13.55 13.38 -13.03
C HIS A 85 -14.88 13.56 -12.28
N PRO A 86 -14.87 14.09 -11.04
CA PRO A 86 -16.05 14.15 -10.19
C PRO A 86 -17.17 15.01 -10.78
N THR A 87 -16.84 16.06 -11.55
CA THR A 87 -17.84 16.96 -12.14
C THR A 87 -18.24 16.62 -13.58
N THR A 88 -17.33 16.08 -14.39
CA THR A 88 -17.58 15.85 -15.83
C THR A 88 -17.88 14.40 -16.16
N GLY A 89 -17.54 13.46 -15.26
CA GLY A 89 -17.71 12.01 -15.49
C GLY A 89 -16.74 11.42 -16.52
N ASN A 90 -15.89 12.24 -17.14
CA ASN A 90 -14.88 11.80 -18.11
C ASN A 90 -13.72 11.07 -17.42
N PRO A 91 -12.97 10.21 -18.14
CA PRO A 91 -11.76 9.58 -17.60
C PRO A 91 -10.78 10.62 -17.06
N MET A 92 -10.20 10.35 -15.90
CA MET A 92 -9.19 11.23 -15.31
C MET A 92 -7.87 11.13 -16.10
N PRO A 93 -7.22 12.25 -16.47
CA PRO A 93 -5.90 12.20 -17.07
C PRO A 93 -4.87 11.53 -16.16
N ILE A 94 -4.10 10.59 -16.71
CA ILE A 94 -3.06 9.86 -15.99
C ILE A 94 -1.70 10.44 -16.37
N SER A 95 -1.00 10.99 -15.37
CA SER A 95 0.38 11.45 -15.51
C SER A 95 1.34 10.25 -15.41
N ARG A 96 2.19 10.10 -16.42
CA ARG A 96 3.28 9.12 -16.44
C ARG A 96 4.58 9.83 -16.02
N ILE A 97 5.13 9.43 -14.88
CA ILE A 97 6.29 10.07 -14.26
C ILE A 97 7.45 9.07 -14.24
N PRO A 98 8.36 9.09 -15.22
CA PRO A 98 9.57 8.27 -15.19
C PRO A 98 10.52 8.74 -14.08
N ALA A 99 11.18 7.81 -13.42
CA ALA A 99 12.20 8.15 -12.43
C ALA A 99 13.48 8.68 -13.10
N GLN A 100 14.23 9.50 -12.39
CA GLN A 100 15.55 9.96 -12.84
C GLN A 100 16.63 9.01 -12.33
N HIS A 101 17.62 8.72 -13.19
CA HIS A 101 18.66 7.73 -12.94
C HIS A 101 20.03 8.27 -13.31
N ASN A 102 21.08 7.86 -12.59
CA ASN A 102 22.46 8.18 -12.96
C ASN A 102 23.07 7.22 -14.00
N SER A 103 22.47 6.05 -14.23
CA SER A 103 23.00 5.01 -15.12
C SER A 103 21.91 4.05 -15.61
N ALA A 104 22.19 3.30 -16.68
CA ALA A 104 21.33 2.22 -17.15
C ALA A 104 21.14 1.13 -16.08
N GLN A 105 22.21 0.79 -15.36
CA GLN A 105 22.13 -0.13 -14.22
C GLN A 105 21.17 0.36 -13.13
N ALA A 106 21.13 1.66 -12.85
CA ALA A 106 20.18 2.21 -11.89
C ALA A 106 18.73 2.19 -12.40
N ARG A 107 18.52 2.37 -13.71
CA ARG A 107 17.20 2.23 -14.34
C ARG A 107 16.68 0.80 -14.28
N ASP A 108 17.57 -0.17 -14.52
CA ASP A 108 17.21 -1.59 -14.57
C ASP A 108 17.18 -2.24 -13.17
N GLY A 109 17.64 -1.51 -12.14
CA GLY A 109 17.55 -1.93 -10.75
C GLY A 109 16.13 -2.14 -10.26
N THR A 110 15.94 -3.11 -9.39
CA THR A 110 14.63 -3.46 -8.84
C THR A 110 14.10 -2.38 -7.89
N GLU A 111 12.80 -2.37 -7.65
CA GLU A 111 12.19 -1.48 -6.65
C GLU A 111 12.72 -1.73 -5.24
N ASN A 112 13.05 -2.98 -4.92
CA ASN A 112 13.60 -3.33 -3.62
C ASN A 112 14.99 -2.71 -3.42
N GLU A 113 15.86 -2.80 -4.43
CA GLU A 113 17.20 -2.16 -4.42
C GLU A 113 17.09 -0.64 -4.33
N ALA A 114 16.13 -0.04 -5.03
CA ALA A 114 15.87 1.39 -5.01
C ALA A 114 15.04 1.86 -3.78
N GLY A 115 15.00 1.06 -2.70
CA GLY A 115 14.34 1.45 -1.44
C GLY A 115 12.84 1.70 -1.57
N GLY A 116 12.16 0.98 -2.46
CA GLY A 116 10.72 1.08 -2.72
C GLY A 116 10.32 2.10 -3.80
N LEU A 117 11.28 2.82 -4.41
CA LEU A 117 10.99 3.77 -5.48
C LEU A 117 10.71 3.05 -6.81
N ARG A 118 9.53 3.29 -7.37
CA ARG A 118 9.11 2.76 -8.68
C ARG A 118 9.95 3.38 -9.81
N ASN A 119 10.23 2.60 -10.86
CA ASN A 119 10.91 3.11 -12.05
C ASN A 119 10.01 4.06 -12.88
N THR A 120 8.71 3.83 -12.88
CA THR A 120 7.72 4.71 -13.50
C THR A 120 6.49 4.75 -12.60
N LEU A 121 6.02 5.96 -12.28
CA LEU A 121 4.77 6.16 -11.56
C LEU A 121 3.68 6.58 -12.54
N TYR A 122 2.48 6.05 -12.29
CA TYR A 122 1.25 6.49 -12.95
C TYR A 122 0.35 7.05 -11.87
N LEU A 123 0.04 8.35 -11.96
CA LEU A 123 -0.76 9.06 -10.96
C LEU A 123 -1.83 9.90 -11.66
N ALA A 124 -2.96 10.05 -10.99
CA ALA A 124 -4.07 10.89 -11.42
C ALA A 124 -4.64 11.61 -10.20
N LYS A 125 -5.32 12.75 -10.39
CA LYS A 125 -6.05 13.40 -9.30
C LYS A 125 -7.15 12.47 -8.78
N GLY A 126 -7.34 12.41 -7.48
CA GLY A 126 -8.21 11.46 -6.79
C GLY A 126 -7.63 10.05 -6.64
N ALA A 127 -6.40 9.79 -7.10
CA ALA A 127 -5.82 8.46 -6.97
C ALA A 127 -5.43 8.13 -5.53
N ARG A 128 -5.86 6.95 -5.03
CA ARG A 128 -5.41 6.42 -3.74
C ARG A 128 -3.95 5.97 -3.82
N ILE A 129 -3.15 6.46 -2.88
CA ILE A 129 -1.72 6.22 -2.79
C ILE A 129 -1.31 5.74 -1.40
N MET A 130 -0.15 5.09 -1.35
CA MET A 130 0.55 4.69 -0.15
C MET A 130 1.97 5.26 -0.21
N LEU A 131 2.39 5.84 0.91
CA LEU A 131 3.76 6.33 1.09
C LEU A 131 4.72 5.14 1.24
N ARG A 132 5.88 5.22 0.59
CA ARG A 132 6.91 4.16 0.51
C ARG A 132 8.19 4.51 1.25
N ALA A 133 8.21 5.65 1.95
CA ALA A 133 9.33 6.11 2.76
C ALA A 133 8.82 6.80 4.02
N ASN A 134 9.64 6.80 5.06
CA ASN A 134 9.39 7.64 6.24
C ASN A 134 9.83 9.07 5.91
N LEU A 135 8.89 10.00 5.89
CA LEU A 135 9.16 11.43 5.66
C LEU A 135 9.05 12.23 6.96
N TRP A 136 8.04 11.93 7.78
CA TRP A 136 7.84 12.57 9.08
C TRP A 136 7.08 11.62 10.02
N THR A 137 7.85 10.78 10.72
CA THR A 137 7.30 9.71 11.57
C THR A 137 6.40 10.25 12.68
N GLU A 138 6.83 11.32 13.36
CA GLU A 138 6.10 11.94 14.47
C GLU A 138 4.73 12.52 14.06
N LYS A 139 4.54 12.85 12.78
CA LYS A 139 3.30 13.42 12.26
C LYS A 139 2.46 12.44 11.44
N GLY A 140 2.89 11.18 11.35
CA GLY A 140 2.15 10.13 10.66
C GLY A 140 2.46 9.98 9.17
N LEU A 141 3.54 10.59 8.65
CA LEU A 141 4.05 10.32 7.29
C LEU A 141 5.12 9.23 7.33
N VAL A 142 4.66 8.00 7.49
CA VAL A 142 5.48 6.79 7.56
C VAL A 142 5.27 5.92 6.32
N ASN A 143 6.19 5.00 6.08
CA ASN A 143 6.01 3.96 5.07
C ASN A 143 4.75 3.15 5.41
N GLY A 144 3.81 3.07 4.47
CA GLY A 144 2.49 2.49 4.67
C GLY A 144 1.37 3.51 4.84
N SER A 145 1.66 4.79 5.13
CA SER A 145 0.63 5.81 5.25
C SER A 145 -0.16 5.95 3.96
N MET A 146 -1.48 5.80 4.07
CA MET A 146 -2.41 5.88 2.95
C MET A 146 -2.97 7.28 2.79
N GLY A 147 -3.27 7.65 1.56
CA GLY A 147 -3.82 8.95 1.22
C GLY A 147 -4.33 9.02 -0.20
N GLU A 148 -4.61 10.24 -0.64
CA GLU A 148 -5.16 10.55 -1.96
C GLU A 148 -4.39 11.70 -2.60
N VAL A 149 -4.17 11.62 -3.92
CA VAL A 149 -3.59 12.71 -4.71
C VAL A 149 -4.65 13.79 -4.94
N VAL A 150 -4.40 15.00 -4.45
CA VAL A 150 -5.26 16.16 -4.66
C VAL A 150 -4.83 16.92 -5.91
N ASP A 151 -3.52 17.14 -6.08
CA ASP A 151 -2.97 17.84 -7.24
C ASP A 151 -1.55 17.35 -7.60
N ILE A 152 -1.14 17.62 -8.84
CA ILE A 152 0.17 17.32 -9.39
C ILE A 152 0.74 18.64 -9.94
N LEU A 153 1.79 19.15 -9.29
CA LEU A 153 2.35 20.48 -9.58
C LEU A 153 3.51 20.39 -10.56
N TYR A 154 3.44 21.18 -11.62
CA TYR A 154 4.51 21.37 -12.59
C TYR A 154 5.12 22.76 -12.42
N ALA A 155 6.39 22.92 -12.81
CA ALA A 155 7.02 24.24 -12.82
C ALA A 155 6.32 25.15 -13.84
N GLN A 156 6.42 26.46 -13.63
CA GLN A 156 6.02 27.44 -14.63
C GLN A 156 6.79 27.12 -15.93
N ASP A 157 6.08 26.96 -17.04
CA ASP A 157 6.59 26.55 -18.36
C ASP A 157 6.90 25.05 -18.55
N ARG A 158 6.52 24.20 -17.61
CA ARG A 158 6.60 22.73 -17.76
C ARG A 158 5.23 22.10 -17.84
N SER A 159 5.08 21.10 -18.70
CA SER A 159 3.81 20.38 -18.84
C SER A 159 4.00 18.91 -19.18
N PRO A 160 3.10 18.04 -18.71
CA PRO A 160 3.06 16.67 -19.21
C PRO A 160 2.74 16.66 -20.73
N PRO A 161 3.26 15.68 -21.48
CA PRO A 161 3.89 14.45 -21.02
C PRO A 161 5.41 14.50 -20.84
N ASP A 162 6.07 15.57 -21.29
CA ASP A 162 7.53 15.61 -21.43
C ASP A 162 8.24 15.97 -20.12
N ASP A 163 7.60 16.75 -19.26
CA ASP A 163 8.16 17.17 -17.98
C ASP A 163 7.70 16.30 -16.81
N ALA A 164 8.60 16.13 -15.84
CA ALA A 164 8.25 15.56 -14.53
C ALA A 164 7.69 16.67 -13.61
N PRO A 165 6.68 16.35 -12.77
CA PRO A 165 6.17 17.30 -11.79
C PRO A 165 7.22 17.59 -10.70
N VAL A 166 7.13 18.80 -10.14
CA VAL A 166 8.01 19.27 -9.06
C VAL A 166 7.55 18.72 -7.71
N ALA A 167 6.23 18.64 -7.53
CA ALA A 167 5.62 18.17 -6.30
C ALA A 167 4.24 17.56 -6.55
N ILE A 168 3.78 16.75 -5.62
CA ILE A 168 2.39 16.26 -5.57
C ILE A 168 1.75 16.76 -4.27
N ILE A 169 0.52 17.27 -4.38
CA ILE A 169 -0.29 17.64 -3.22
C ILE A 169 -1.12 16.41 -2.85
N CYS A 170 -1.02 15.98 -1.60
CA CYS A 170 -1.69 14.79 -1.10
C CYS A 170 -2.46 15.07 0.18
N LYS A 171 -3.53 14.32 0.40
CA LYS A 171 -4.25 14.24 1.68
C LYS A 171 -4.04 12.86 2.25
N PHE A 172 -3.36 12.75 3.39
CA PHE A 172 -3.12 11.48 4.08
C PHE A 172 -4.13 11.28 5.20
N ASP A 173 -4.61 10.04 5.35
CA ASP A 173 -5.73 9.72 6.24
C ASP A 173 -5.40 9.97 7.72
N CYS A 174 -4.14 9.70 8.11
CA CYS A 174 -3.68 9.78 9.50
C CYS A 174 -2.62 10.88 9.75
N TYR A 175 -2.45 11.84 8.82
CA TYR A 175 -1.46 12.91 8.98
C TYR A 175 -1.96 14.00 9.94
N GLN A 176 -1.13 14.35 10.93
CA GLN A 176 -1.45 15.29 12.02
C GLN A 176 -0.44 16.44 12.12
N GLY A 177 0.31 16.71 11.05
CA GLY A 177 1.29 17.79 10.99
C GLY A 177 0.72 19.09 10.46
N LEU A 178 1.60 19.95 9.97
CA LEU A 178 1.24 21.21 9.32
C LEU A 178 0.67 20.93 7.93
N TYR A 179 -0.43 21.60 7.62
CA TYR A 179 -1.05 21.53 6.29
C TYR A 179 -0.70 22.77 5.47
N LEU A 180 -0.77 22.64 4.14
CA LEU A 180 -0.67 23.79 3.22
C LEU A 180 -1.87 24.73 3.38
N ASP A 181 -3.03 24.13 3.64
CA ASP A 181 -4.30 24.80 3.87
C ASP A 181 -5.12 23.99 4.89
N ASP A 182 -5.56 24.66 5.95
CA ASP A 182 -6.29 24.06 7.07
C ASP A 182 -7.66 23.51 6.65
N LEU A 183 -8.26 24.04 5.58
CA LEU A 183 -9.55 23.58 5.05
C LEU A 183 -9.41 22.23 4.33
N THR A 184 -8.41 22.12 3.44
CA THR A 184 -8.21 20.90 2.63
C THR A 184 -7.38 19.83 3.33
N LYS A 185 -6.64 20.18 4.39
CA LYS A 185 -5.74 19.28 5.14
C LYS A 185 -4.74 18.56 4.23
N THR A 186 -4.09 19.32 3.35
CA THR A 186 -3.16 18.79 2.34
C THR A 186 -1.69 18.99 2.73
N VAL A 187 -0.82 18.11 2.22
CA VAL A 187 0.62 18.17 2.39
C VAL A 187 1.33 18.03 1.04
N VAL A 188 2.49 18.65 0.92
CA VAL A 188 3.33 18.59 -0.28
C VAL A 188 4.33 17.44 -0.16
N ILE A 189 4.36 16.57 -1.17
CA ILE A 189 5.34 15.48 -1.29
C ILE A 189 6.24 15.79 -2.47
N THR A 190 7.55 15.73 -2.25
CA THR A 190 8.58 15.95 -3.28
C THR A 190 9.30 14.64 -3.62
N PRO A 191 9.98 14.54 -4.77
CA PRO A 191 10.82 13.41 -5.08
C PRO A 191 11.94 13.23 -4.04
N ILE A 192 12.24 11.97 -3.69
CA ILE A 192 13.40 11.63 -2.85
C ILE A 192 14.41 10.84 -3.67
N THR A 193 15.66 10.87 -3.23
CA THR A 193 16.78 10.15 -3.88
C THR A 193 17.19 8.95 -3.04
N LYS A 194 17.32 7.78 -3.68
CA LYS A 194 17.88 6.57 -3.09
C LYS A 194 19.14 6.16 -3.84
N GLN A 195 20.12 5.67 -3.10
CA GLN A 195 21.40 5.20 -3.62
C GLN A 195 21.65 3.78 -3.15
N TRP A 196 22.19 2.93 -4.03
CA TRP A 196 22.58 1.56 -3.71
C TRP A 196 23.77 1.13 -4.59
N LYS A 197 24.44 0.04 -4.21
CA LYS A 197 25.45 -0.59 -5.07
C LYS A 197 24.83 -1.72 -5.86
N SER A 198 25.05 -1.73 -7.17
CA SER A 198 24.69 -2.87 -8.03
C SER A 198 25.55 -4.09 -7.70
N LYS A 199 25.13 -5.26 -8.20
CA LYS A 199 25.90 -6.51 -8.09
C LYS A 199 27.32 -6.41 -8.67
N ASN A 200 27.55 -5.48 -9.60
CA ASN A 200 28.83 -5.25 -10.24
C ASN A 200 29.66 -4.17 -9.52
N GLY A 201 29.22 -3.70 -8.35
CA GLY A 201 29.92 -2.69 -7.55
C GLY A 201 29.72 -1.24 -8.00
N GLN A 202 28.98 -0.99 -9.08
CA GLN A 202 28.65 0.35 -9.56
C GLN A 202 27.64 1.05 -8.65
N ASP A 203 27.86 2.34 -8.38
CA ASP A 203 26.94 3.19 -7.63
C ASP A 203 25.71 3.57 -8.49
N CYS A 204 24.53 3.23 -7.98
CA CYS A 204 23.25 3.46 -8.62
C CYS A 204 22.44 4.48 -7.82
N ILE A 205 21.81 5.42 -8.54
CA ILE A 205 20.98 6.48 -7.97
C ILE A 205 19.63 6.48 -8.69
N ARG A 206 18.53 6.52 -7.92
CA ARG A 206 17.17 6.74 -8.42
C ARG A 206 16.50 7.87 -7.65
N GLN A 207 15.93 8.82 -8.37
CA GLN A 207 15.08 9.88 -7.80
C GLN A 207 13.65 9.73 -8.30
N GLN A 208 12.70 9.68 -7.37
CA GLN A 208 11.27 9.52 -7.64
C GLN A 208 10.42 9.91 -6.43
N PHE A 209 9.13 10.21 -6.62
CA PHE A 209 8.18 10.33 -5.51
C PHE A 209 8.08 9.02 -4.71
N PRO A 210 8.14 9.06 -3.37
CA PRO A 210 8.05 7.86 -2.54
C PRO A 210 6.61 7.39 -2.37
N THR A 211 5.88 7.18 -3.46
CA THR A 211 4.46 6.80 -3.44
C THR A 211 4.19 5.63 -4.37
N SER A 212 3.16 4.85 -4.10
CA SER A 212 2.60 3.87 -5.03
C SER A 212 1.07 3.87 -4.95
N LEU A 213 0.39 3.43 -6.00
CA LEU A 213 -1.06 3.22 -5.96
C LEU A 213 -1.44 2.23 -4.83
N CYS A 214 -2.59 2.49 -4.22
CA CYS A 214 -3.04 1.77 -3.01
C CYS A 214 -4.54 1.45 -3.03
N TYR A 215 -5.06 1.01 -4.18
CA TYR A 215 -6.36 0.33 -4.23
C TYR A 215 -6.21 -1.14 -3.81
N ALA A 216 -5.03 -1.71 -4.06
CA ALA A 216 -4.62 -3.02 -3.61
C ALA A 216 -3.20 -2.99 -3.02
N CYS A 217 -2.93 -3.92 -2.11
CA CYS A 217 -1.58 -4.27 -1.68
C CYS A 217 -1.44 -5.79 -1.52
N SER A 218 -0.20 -6.27 -1.46
CA SER A 218 0.05 -7.70 -1.24
C SER A 218 -0.11 -8.02 0.24
N ILE A 219 -0.60 -9.20 0.59
CA ILE A 219 -0.76 -9.64 2.00
C ILE A 219 0.56 -9.51 2.78
N HIS A 220 1.70 -9.86 2.18
CA HIS A 220 3.01 -9.66 2.81
C HIS A 220 3.32 -8.19 3.16
N LYS A 221 2.77 -7.23 2.41
CA LYS A 221 2.94 -5.78 2.66
C LYS A 221 1.89 -5.22 3.63
N SER A 222 0.78 -5.93 3.86
CA SER A 222 -0.18 -5.55 4.91
C SER A 222 0.26 -6.00 6.29
N GLN A 223 1.26 -6.89 6.40
CA GLN A 223 1.79 -7.34 7.68
C GLN A 223 2.26 -6.15 8.53
N GLY A 224 1.56 -5.91 9.64
CA GLY A 224 1.84 -4.81 10.58
C GLY A 224 1.12 -3.50 10.25
N LEU A 225 0.37 -3.42 9.15
CA LEU A 225 -0.63 -2.38 8.96
C LEU A 225 -1.83 -2.63 9.89
N THR A 226 -2.55 -1.57 10.22
CA THR A 226 -3.87 -1.66 10.86
C THR A 226 -4.84 -1.08 9.85
N LEU A 227 -5.68 -1.93 9.27
CA LEU A 227 -6.66 -1.55 8.26
C LEU A 227 -8.06 -1.54 8.86
N ASP A 228 -8.77 -0.42 8.78
CA ASP A 228 -10.15 -0.34 9.29
C ASP A 228 -11.11 -1.20 8.45
N LYS A 229 -10.82 -1.32 7.14
CA LYS A 229 -11.57 -2.15 6.19
C LYS A 229 -10.62 -2.73 5.15
N ALA A 230 -10.74 -4.03 4.88
CA ALA A 230 -9.99 -4.70 3.82
C ALA A 230 -10.85 -5.75 3.11
N ASN A 231 -10.69 -5.87 1.79
CA ASN A 231 -11.21 -6.98 1.01
C ASN A 231 -10.08 -7.97 0.74
N VAL A 232 -10.18 -9.18 1.30
CA VAL A 232 -9.10 -10.17 1.20
C VAL A 232 -9.39 -11.16 0.08
N ASN A 233 -8.47 -11.26 -0.87
CA ASN A 233 -8.42 -12.36 -1.82
C ASN A 233 -7.33 -13.35 -1.38
N ILE A 234 -7.75 -14.56 -0.99
CA ILE A 234 -6.85 -15.64 -0.55
C ILE A 234 -6.37 -16.55 -1.71
N GLY A 235 -6.73 -16.24 -2.96
CA GLY A 235 -6.38 -17.03 -4.14
C GLY A 235 -7.28 -18.26 -4.35
N THR A 236 -7.13 -18.93 -5.50
CA THR A 236 -8.07 -19.96 -5.96
C THR A 236 -7.73 -21.40 -5.59
N LEU A 237 -6.47 -21.77 -5.34
CA LEU A 237 -6.11 -23.21 -5.29
C LEU A 237 -5.07 -23.66 -4.25
N LYS A 238 -4.19 -22.80 -3.71
CA LYS A 238 -3.20 -23.18 -2.67
C LYS A 238 -2.71 -21.96 -1.90
N GLU A 239 -2.52 -22.10 -0.59
CA GLU A 239 -1.73 -21.12 0.18
C GLU A 239 -0.32 -21.08 -0.42
N MET A 240 0.07 -19.91 -0.93
CA MET A 240 1.39 -19.71 -1.55
C MET A 240 2.52 -19.79 -0.52
N SER A 241 2.21 -19.60 0.76
CA SER A 241 3.13 -19.75 1.89
C SER A 241 2.32 -20.01 3.17
N PRO A 242 2.80 -20.84 4.11
CA PRO A 242 2.14 -21.05 5.39
C PRO A 242 1.92 -19.72 6.14
N GLY A 243 0.71 -19.51 6.67
CA GLY A 243 0.39 -18.31 7.46
C GLY A 243 0.03 -17.06 6.66
N LEU A 244 -0.07 -17.16 5.33
CA LEU A 244 -0.54 -16.06 4.47
C LEU A 244 -1.99 -15.69 4.80
N THR A 245 -2.87 -16.68 4.94
CA THR A 245 -4.28 -16.46 5.31
C THR A 245 -4.39 -15.81 6.69
N TYR A 246 -3.62 -16.30 7.66
CA TYR A 246 -3.56 -15.68 9.00
C TYR A 246 -3.14 -14.21 8.92
N THR A 247 -2.08 -13.89 8.16
CA THR A 247 -1.61 -12.51 7.99
C THR A 247 -2.69 -11.63 7.35
N ALA A 248 -3.42 -12.15 6.38
CA ALA A 248 -4.45 -11.40 5.69
C ALA A 248 -5.68 -11.12 6.57
N VAL A 249 -6.09 -12.09 7.39
CA VAL A 249 -7.25 -11.97 8.30
C VAL A 249 -6.93 -11.14 9.54
N THR A 250 -5.65 -11.03 9.91
CA THR A 250 -5.16 -10.19 11.04
C THR A 250 -4.78 -8.76 10.66
N SER A 251 -4.77 -8.43 9.36
CA SER A 251 -4.42 -7.09 8.83
C SER A 251 -5.48 -6.03 9.12
#